data_AF-A0A258PZJ0-F1
#
_entry.id   AF-A0A258PZJ0-F1
#
_cell.length_a   1.000
_cell.length_b   1.000
_cell.length_c   1.000
_cell.angle_alpha   90.00
_cell.angle_beta   90.00
_cell.angle_gamma   90.00
#
_symmetry.space_group_name_H-M   'P 1'
#
loop_
_entity.id
_entity.type
_entity.pdbx_description
1 polymer ?
#
loop_
_entity_poly.entity_id
_entity_poly.type
_entity_poly.pdbx_seq_one_letter_code
_entity_poly.pdbx_strand_id
1 'polypeptide(L)'
;YILLMKSQSTVWCLVAGTVLLSACSNNSDPYNQGSGYPMSYTQSGGYASSPQLISSEQLQSLVSPIALYPDSLLSLMLLASTYPLEIAEAYNWRRSNANLSGAALQNALKTQSWNDSVKSLIAFPQAFDMMGSKLQWTQNLGNAYKLQPADTMKAVQVLRKRAVQAGTLKSNQQMTVSTDPNSNIVIGPDC
;
A
#
# COMPACT_ATOMS: atom_id res chain seq x y z
N TYR A 1 16.87 42.90 -41.07
CA TYR A 1 16.97 41.69 -41.90
C TYR A 1 16.24 40.58 -41.15
N ILE A 2 14.92 40.44 -41.20
CA ILE A 2 14.02 40.09 -42.32
C ILE A 2 14.49 38.83 -43.06
N LEU A 3 13.52 37.91 -43.25
CA LEU A 3 13.42 36.78 -44.20
C LEU A 3 13.83 35.42 -43.60
N LEU A 4 13.15 34.28 -43.81
CA LEU A 4 11.99 33.86 -44.64
C LEU A 4 11.77 32.37 -44.23
N MET A 5 10.61 31.91 -43.74
CA MET A 5 9.47 31.36 -44.48
C MET A 5 9.79 30.53 -45.74
N LYS A 6 9.52 29.20 -45.71
CA LYS A 6 8.79 28.37 -46.73
C LYS A 6 9.02 26.86 -46.44
N SER A 7 7.99 26.00 -46.28
CA SER A 7 6.96 25.51 -47.23
C SER A 7 7.47 24.48 -48.25
N GLN A 8 6.56 23.56 -48.61
CA GLN A 8 6.56 22.52 -49.67
C GLN A 8 6.70 21.07 -49.16
N SER A 9 6.00 20.02 -49.61
CA SER A 9 4.88 19.76 -50.54
C SER A 9 4.62 18.22 -50.50
N THR A 10 3.40 17.72 -50.28
CA THR A 10 2.45 17.15 -51.28
C THR A 10 2.64 15.66 -51.65
N VAL A 11 1.74 14.81 -51.11
CA VAL A 11 0.85 13.76 -51.70
C VAL A 11 1.40 12.78 -52.78
N TRP A 12 0.99 11.49 -52.71
CA TRP A 12 0.28 10.68 -53.75
C TRP A 12 0.53 9.18 -53.58
N CYS A 13 -0.54 8.38 -53.39
CA CYS A 13 -0.90 7.24 -54.25
C CYS A 13 -2.17 6.53 -53.73
N LEU A 14 -3.24 6.69 -54.50
CA LEU A 14 -4.48 5.91 -54.48
C LEU A 14 -4.25 4.53 -55.09
N VAL A 15 -4.83 3.47 -54.51
CA VAL A 15 -5.32 2.31 -55.28
C VAL A 15 -6.68 1.91 -54.74
N ALA A 16 -7.68 2.01 -55.60
CA ALA A 16 -9.05 1.60 -55.39
C ALA A 16 -9.22 0.10 -55.64
N GLY A 17 -10.13 -0.53 -54.89
CA GLY A 17 -10.58 -1.89 -55.12
C GLY A 17 -12.01 -2.05 -54.62
N THR A 18 -12.97 -1.86 -55.52
CA THR A 18 -14.42 -2.00 -55.32
C THR A 18 -14.83 -3.45 -55.10
N VAL A 19 -15.71 -3.69 -54.12
CA VAL A 19 -16.41 -4.98 -53.93
C VAL A 19 -17.92 -4.76 -53.95
N LEU A 20 -18.59 -5.70 -54.62
CA LEU A 20 -19.99 -5.70 -55.08
C LEU A 20 -21.02 -5.83 -53.95
N LEU A 21 -22.22 -5.30 -54.24
CA LEU A 21 -23.44 -5.41 -53.43
C LEU A 21 -24.05 -6.81 -53.49
N SER A 22 -24.44 -7.33 -52.33
CA SER A 22 -25.52 -8.32 -52.19
C SER A 22 -26.47 -7.83 -51.10
N ALA A 23 -27.73 -7.61 -51.48
CA ALA A 23 -28.81 -7.23 -50.58
C ALA A 23 -29.54 -8.49 -50.08
N CYS A 24 -29.71 -8.61 -48.76
CA CYS A 24 -30.84 -9.30 -48.15
C CYS A 24 -31.35 -8.43 -47.01
N SER A 25 -32.53 -7.85 -47.20
CA SER A 25 -33.31 -7.21 -46.15
C SER A 25 -33.82 -8.30 -45.21
N ASN A 26 -33.57 -8.17 -43.91
CA ASN A 26 -34.46 -8.68 -42.87
C ASN A 26 -34.29 -7.84 -41.59
N ASN A 27 -35.45 -7.44 -41.07
CA ASN A 27 -35.67 -6.54 -39.96
C ASN A 27 -36.06 -7.37 -38.74
N SER A 28 -35.30 -7.31 -37.63
CA SER A 28 -35.83 -7.36 -36.26
C SER A 28 -34.73 -7.29 -35.17
N ASP A 29 -34.94 -6.35 -34.24
CA ASP A 29 -34.55 -6.29 -32.82
C ASP A 29 -33.08 -6.42 -32.35
N PRO A 30 -32.43 -5.34 -31.87
CA PRO A 30 -31.02 -5.35 -31.46
C PRO A 30 -30.76 -5.78 -29.99
N TYR A 31 -31.66 -6.52 -29.32
CA TYR A 31 -31.45 -6.94 -27.94
C TYR A 31 -31.72 -8.43 -27.69
N ASN A 32 -30.93 -9.34 -28.28
CA ASN A 32 -30.71 -10.64 -27.64
C ASN A 32 -29.45 -11.39 -28.13
N GLN A 33 -28.42 -11.30 -27.28
CA GLN A 33 -27.48 -12.37 -26.86
C GLN A 33 -26.93 -13.37 -27.88
N GLY A 34 -25.59 -13.41 -28.00
CA GLY A 34 -24.90 -14.59 -28.51
C GLY A 34 -23.42 -14.38 -28.88
N SER A 35 -22.53 -14.70 -27.94
CA SER A 35 -21.15 -15.16 -28.16
C SER A 35 -20.06 -14.16 -28.60
N GLY A 36 -18.96 -14.15 -27.82
CA GLY A 36 -17.61 -14.25 -28.37
C GLY A 36 -16.81 -12.96 -28.58
N TYR A 37 -15.97 -12.61 -27.61
CA TYR A 37 -14.77 -11.81 -27.85
C TYR A 37 -13.54 -12.58 -27.32
N PRO A 38 -12.53 -12.90 -28.14
CA PRO A 38 -11.23 -13.34 -27.64
C PRO A 38 -10.44 -12.11 -27.18
N MET A 39 -10.25 -11.98 -25.87
CA MET A 39 -9.29 -11.05 -25.29
C MET A 39 -8.23 -11.87 -24.55
N SER A 40 -7.11 -12.10 -25.23
CA SER A 40 -5.88 -12.59 -24.62
C SER A 40 -5.25 -11.47 -23.79
N TYR A 41 -5.62 -11.39 -22.52
CA TYR A 41 -4.77 -10.85 -21.47
C TYR A 41 -4.22 -12.03 -20.67
N THR A 42 -3.13 -12.63 -21.14
CA THR A 42 -2.26 -13.39 -20.23
C THR A 42 -1.51 -12.38 -19.38
N GLN A 43 -2.17 -11.89 -18.33
CA GLN A 43 -1.49 -11.24 -17.21
C GLN A 43 -1.74 -12.08 -15.97
N SER A 44 -0.78 -12.97 -15.73
CA SER A 44 -0.54 -13.58 -14.43
C SER A 44 -0.30 -12.48 -13.41
N GLY A 45 -1.38 -12.03 -12.78
CA GLY A 45 -1.40 -11.09 -11.67
C GLY A 45 -2.54 -11.53 -10.77
N GLY A 46 -2.29 -12.58 -9.99
CA GLY A 46 -3.27 -13.17 -9.08
C GLY A 46 -3.65 -12.20 -7.95
N TYR A 47 -4.58 -11.30 -8.19
CA TYR A 47 -5.31 -10.56 -7.16
C TYR A 47 -6.53 -11.34 -6.71
N ALA A 48 -6.31 -12.60 -6.29
CA ALA A 48 -7.33 -13.44 -5.69
C ALA A 48 -6.66 -14.53 -4.84
N SER A 49 -5.73 -14.13 -3.96
CA SER A 49 -5.38 -14.99 -2.83
C SER A 49 -6.21 -14.50 -1.66
N SER A 50 -7.23 -15.27 -1.27
CA SER A 50 -7.90 -15.08 0.01
C SER A 50 -6.83 -14.98 1.10
N PRO A 51 -6.93 -14.05 2.06
CA PRO A 51 -5.96 -13.94 3.13
C PRO A 51 -5.72 -15.32 3.77
N GLN A 52 -4.49 -15.84 3.66
CA GLN A 52 -4.11 -17.12 4.25
C GLN A 52 -3.22 -16.91 5.47
N LEU A 53 -3.31 -17.84 6.42
CA LEU A 53 -2.32 -17.95 7.50
C LEU A 53 -0.95 -18.21 6.87
N ILE A 54 0.07 -17.50 7.35
CA ILE A 54 1.46 -17.63 6.89
C ILE A 54 2.33 -18.20 8.02
N SER A 55 3.44 -18.84 7.67
CA SER A 55 4.31 -19.51 8.65
C SER A 55 4.95 -18.54 9.65
N SER A 56 5.47 -19.06 10.76
CA SER A 56 6.22 -18.30 11.76
C SER A 56 7.41 -17.54 11.15
N GLU A 57 8.13 -18.16 10.21
CA GLU A 57 9.29 -17.58 9.53
C GLU A 57 8.85 -16.47 8.58
N GLN A 58 7.73 -16.67 7.87
CA GLN A 58 7.14 -15.64 7.02
C GLN A 58 6.63 -14.45 7.84
N LEU A 59 6.00 -14.69 9.00
CA LEU A 59 5.64 -13.64 9.95
C LEU A 59 6.86 -12.88 10.44
N GLN A 60 7.93 -13.57 10.86
CA GLN A 60 9.18 -12.93 11.27
C GLN A 60 9.74 -12.05 10.15
N SER A 61 9.78 -12.55 8.92
CA SER A 61 10.22 -11.74 7.77
C SER A 61 9.32 -10.53 7.53
N LEU A 62 8.01 -10.69 7.68
CA LEU A 62 7.03 -9.62 7.46
C LEU A 62 7.15 -8.50 8.49
N VAL A 63 7.33 -8.85 9.77
CA VAL A 63 7.41 -7.88 10.88
C VAL A 63 8.83 -7.38 11.13
N SER A 64 9.86 -7.97 10.53
CA SER A 64 11.26 -7.59 10.71
C SER A 64 11.54 -6.08 10.58
N PRO A 65 10.95 -5.33 9.63
CA PRO A 65 11.21 -3.90 9.50
C PRO A 65 10.69 -3.06 10.68
N ILE A 66 9.73 -3.57 11.45
CA ILE A 66 9.04 -2.83 12.53
C ILE A 66 9.24 -3.47 13.91
N ALA A 67 9.87 -4.64 13.99
CA ALA A 67 9.95 -5.42 15.23
C ALA A 67 10.66 -4.69 16.37
N LEU A 68 11.56 -3.76 16.07
CA LEU A 68 12.32 -2.99 17.06
C LEU A 68 11.75 -1.59 17.31
N TYR A 69 10.59 -1.26 16.74
CA TYR A 69 9.92 0.00 17.04
C TYR A 69 9.33 -0.04 18.46
N PRO A 70 9.16 1.13 19.11
CA PRO A 70 8.44 1.23 20.37
C PRO A 70 7.04 0.61 20.29
N ASP A 71 6.56 0.02 21.39
CA ASP A 71 5.33 -0.78 21.44
C ASP A 71 4.09 0.04 21.06
N SER A 72 4.07 1.32 21.45
CA SER A 72 3.01 2.26 21.08
C SER A 72 2.96 2.49 19.56
N LEU A 73 4.10 2.73 18.92
CA LEU A 73 4.20 2.92 17.47
C LEU A 73 3.92 1.61 16.73
N LEU A 74 4.46 0.48 17.19
CA LEU A 74 4.21 -0.83 16.61
C LEU A 74 2.72 -1.16 16.60
N SER A 75 2.04 -0.96 17.74
CA SER A 75 0.59 -1.16 17.85
C SER A 75 -0.18 -0.27 16.89
N LEU A 76 0.22 1.00 16.78
CA LEU A 76 -0.38 1.94 15.86
C LEU A 76 -0.23 1.50 14.39
N MET A 77 0.96 1.04 14.00
CA MET A 77 1.22 0.53 12.65
C MET A 77 0.43 -0.74 12.35
N LEU A 78 0.33 -1.67 13.29
CA LEU A 78 -0.47 -2.89 13.13
C LEU A 78 -1.95 -2.55 12.94
N LEU A 79 -2.50 -1.62 13.73
CA LEU A 79 -3.87 -1.15 13.55
C LEU A 79 -4.06 -0.44 12.20
N ALA A 80 -3.20 0.52 11.86
CA ALA A 80 -3.31 1.26 10.60
C ALA A 80 -3.17 0.34 9.38
N SER A 81 -2.37 -0.73 9.47
CA SER A 81 -2.18 -1.70 8.38
C SER A 81 -3.47 -2.42 7.99
N THR A 82 -4.47 -2.45 8.87
CA THR A 82 -5.78 -3.02 8.60
C THR A 82 -6.64 -2.17 7.64
N TYR A 83 -6.18 -0.94 7.33
CA TYR A 83 -6.81 0.04 6.42
C TYR A 83 -5.84 0.46 5.29
N PRO A 84 -5.35 -0.47 4.46
CA PRO A 84 -4.30 -0.17 3.47
C PRO A 84 -4.74 0.83 2.39
N LEU A 85 -6.03 0.87 2.05
CA LEU A 85 -6.58 1.86 1.11
C LEU A 85 -6.51 3.27 1.70
N GLU A 86 -6.92 3.44 2.96
CA GLU A 86 -6.85 4.73 3.65
C GLU A 86 -5.40 5.21 3.81
N ILE A 87 -4.45 4.30 4.03
CA ILE A 87 -3.01 4.63 4.04
C ILE A 87 -2.57 5.16 2.66
N ALA A 88 -2.99 4.53 1.57
CA ALA A 88 -2.66 4.99 0.22
C ALA A 88 -3.22 6.39 -0.06
N GLU A 89 -4.49 6.62 0.29
CA GLU A 89 -5.15 7.91 0.17
C GLU A 89 -4.45 8.97 1.02
N ALA A 90 -4.18 8.67 2.29
CA ALA A 90 -3.49 9.56 3.20
C ALA A 90 -2.09 9.91 2.71
N TYR A 91 -1.35 8.93 2.17
CA TYR A 91 0.00 9.13 1.65
C TYR A 91 0.00 10.10 0.47
N ASN A 92 -0.93 9.92 -0.48
CA ASN A 92 -1.09 10.86 -1.60
C ASN A 92 -1.54 12.24 -1.13
N TRP A 93 -2.51 12.29 -0.21
CA TRP A 93 -3.00 13.54 0.35
C TRP A 93 -1.89 14.33 1.06
N ARG A 94 -1.04 13.67 1.86
CA ARG A 94 0.08 14.33 2.55
C ARG A 94 1.06 14.95 1.56
N ARG A 95 1.33 14.31 0.43
CA ARG A 95 2.21 14.84 -0.62
C ARG A 95 1.62 16.09 -1.28
N SER A 96 0.32 16.07 -1.57
CA SER A 96 -0.39 17.23 -2.12
C SER A 96 -0.56 18.39 -1.13
N ASN A 97 -0.38 18.12 0.18
CA ASN A 97 -0.54 19.09 1.25
C ASN A 97 0.75 19.27 2.07
N ALA A 98 1.93 19.09 1.44
CA ALA A 98 3.21 18.99 2.14
C ALA A 98 3.51 20.19 3.06
N ASN A 99 2.98 21.37 2.74
CA ASN A 99 3.10 22.61 3.49
C ASN A 99 2.24 22.69 4.77
N LEU A 100 1.23 21.83 4.94
CA LEU A 100 0.42 21.79 6.15
C LEU A 100 1.24 21.26 7.34
N SER A 101 1.17 21.97 8.46
CA SER A 101 1.82 21.61 9.72
C SER A 101 1.01 22.10 10.93
N GLY A 102 1.39 21.65 12.13
CA GLY A 102 0.80 22.09 13.39
C GLY A 102 -0.73 21.99 13.42
N ALA A 103 -1.39 23.02 13.96
CA ALA A 103 -2.84 23.07 14.08
C ALA A 103 -3.57 23.02 12.72
N ALA A 104 -2.96 23.57 11.65
CA ALA A 104 -3.55 23.54 10.32
C ALA A 104 -3.62 22.11 9.76
N LEU A 105 -2.54 21.34 9.93
CA LEU A 105 -2.54 19.91 9.59
C LEU A 105 -3.59 19.16 10.40
N GLN A 106 -3.64 19.36 11.72
CA GLN A 106 -4.60 18.67 12.58
C GLN A 106 -6.06 18.97 12.20
N ASN A 107 -6.38 20.22 11.88
CA ASN A 107 -7.72 20.58 11.43
C ASN A 107 -8.06 19.97 10.07
N ALA A 108 -7.11 19.92 9.14
CA ALA A 108 -7.31 19.28 7.85
C ALA A 108 -7.46 17.75 7.95
N LEU A 109 -6.82 17.10 8.94
CA LEU A 109 -6.98 15.68 9.21
C LEU A 109 -8.36 15.34 9.79
N LYS A 110 -8.97 16.23 10.59
CA LYS A 110 -10.33 16.03 11.13
C LYS A 110 -11.39 15.89 10.04
N THR A 111 -11.17 16.48 8.87
CA THR A 111 -12.12 16.39 7.74
C THR A 111 -11.96 15.10 6.93
N GLN A 112 -10.92 14.31 7.18
CA GLN A 112 -10.69 13.05 6.48
C GLN A 112 -11.50 11.94 7.14
N SER A 113 -12.07 11.04 6.34
CA SER A 113 -12.87 9.91 6.82
C SER A 113 -12.04 8.73 7.33
N TRP A 114 -10.70 8.81 7.23
CA TRP A 114 -9.81 7.74 7.64
C TRP A 114 -9.92 7.41 9.13
N ASN A 115 -9.56 6.18 9.49
CA ASN A 115 -9.44 5.71 10.84
C ASN A 115 -8.40 6.54 11.62
N ASP A 116 -8.64 6.70 12.93
CA ASP A 116 -7.77 7.48 13.81
C ASP A 116 -6.35 6.91 13.88
N SER A 117 -6.17 5.59 13.69
CA SER A 117 -4.83 5.00 13.59
C SER A 117 -4.05 5.52 12.38
N VAL A 118 -4.70 5.64 11.21
CA VAL A 118 -4.09 6.19 9.98
C VAL A 118 -3.77 7.67 10.17
N LYS A 119 -4.71 8.45 10.74
CA LYS A 119 -4.50 9.88 11.04
C LYS A 119 -3.35 10.11 12.01
N SER A 120 -3.28 9.33 13.09
CA SER A 120 -2.24 9.44 14.11
C SER A 120 -0.86 9.05 13.57
N LEU A 121 -0.79 8.12 12.62
CA LEU A 121 0.47 7.68 12.02
C LEU A 121 1.20 8.81 11.29
N ILE A 122 0.48 9.83 10.80
CA ILE A 122 1.06 11.01 10.12
C ILE A 122 2.03 11.79 11.03
N ALA A 123 1.87 11.70 12.36
CA ALA A 123 2.81 12.27 13.32
C ALA A 123 4.16 11.52 13.37
N PHE A 124 4.29 10.38 12.69
CA PHE A 124 5.49 9.55 12.60
C PHE A 124 5.91 9.40 11.12
N PRO A 125 6.52 10.42 10.50
CA PRO A 125 6.74 10.47 9.06
C PRO A 125 7.46 9.25 8.49
N GLN A 126 8.51 8.76 9.16
CA GLN A 126 9.24 7.57 8.69
C GLN A 126 8.37 6.30 8.64
N ALA A 127 7.54 6.07 9.66
CA ALA A 127 6.65 4.91 9.71
C ALA A 127 5.51 5.05 8.70
N PHE A 128 4.91 6.24 8.63
CA PHE A 128 3.86 6.57 7.68
C PHE A 128 4.33 6.42 6.23
N ASP A 129 5.49 7.00 5.89
CA ASP A 129 6.05 6.96 4.54
C ASP A 129 6.41 5.53 4.13
N MET A 130 6.93 4.72 5.04
CA MET A 130 7.20 3.31 4.75
C MET A 130 5.89 2.57 4.41
N MET A 131 4.83 2.77 5.19
CA MET A 131 3.54 2.12 4.93
C MET A 131 2.90 2.61 3.62
N GLY A 132 2.94 3.92 3.37
CA GLY A 132 2.39 4.51 2.15
C GLY A 132 3.17 4.18 0.88
N SER A 133 4.50 4.06 0.97
CA SER A 133 5.36 3.70 -0.18
C SER A 133 5.43 2.19 -0.45
N LYS A 134 5.08 1.36 0.54
CA LYS A 134 5.11 -0.11 0.43
C LYS A 134 3.73 -0.73 0.67
N LEU A 135 2.74 -0.30 -0.11
CA LEU A 135 1.35 -0.72 0.08
C LEU A 135 1.15 -2.24 0.07
N GLN A 136 1.87 -2.99 -0.76
CA GLN A 136 1.78 -4.46 -0.75
C GLN A 136 2.24 -5.04 0.60
N TRP A 137 3.33 -4.50 1.17
CA TRP A 137 3.80 -4.92 2.49
C TRP A 137 2.80 -4.53 3.58
N THR A 138 2.24 -3.33 3.51
CA THR A 138 1.20 -2.87 4.44
C THR A 138 -0.05 -3.74 4.38
N GLN A 139 -0.51 -4.11 3.19
CA GLN A 139 -1.63 -5.02 3.03
C GLN A 139 -1.33 -6.40 3.62
N ASN A 140 -0.14 -6.94 3.35
CA ASN A 140 0.28 -8.23 3.91
C ASN A 140 0.35 -8.19 5.45
N LEU A 141 0.87 -7.10 6.02
CA LEU A 141 0.91 -6.87 7.46
C LEU A 141 -0.50 -6.83 8.07
N GLY A 142 -1.40 -6.07 7.46
CA GLY A 142 -2.80 -5.97 7.89
C GLY A 142 -3.53 -7.30 7.81
N ASN A 143 -3.32 -8.06 6.74
CA ASN A 143 -3.91 -9.40 6.58
C ASN A 143 -3.40 -10.36 7.65
N ALA A 144 -2.08 -10.39 7.89
CA ALA A 144 -1.48 -11.23 8.92
C ALA A 144 -2.01 -10.87 10.32
N TYR A 145 -2.08 -9.58 10.66
CA TYR A 145 -2.57 -9.13 11.96
C TYR A 145 -4.07 -9.42 12.15
N LYS A 146 -4.89 -9.28 11.11
CA LYS A 146 -6.33 -9.64 11.16
C LYS A 146 -6.56 -11.13 11.38
N LEU A 147 -5.77 -11.99 10.72
CA LEU A 147 -5.98 -13.43 10.74
C LEU A 147 -5.33 -14.14 11.92
N GLN A 148 -4.11 -13.73 12.26
CA GLN A 148 -3.25 -14.37 13.25
C GLN A 148 -2.55 -13.33 14.13
N PRO A 149 -3.31 -12.52 14.90
CA PRO A 149 -2.74 -11.45 15.73
C PRO A 149 -1.75 -11.99 16.76
N ALA A 150 -2.08 -13.13 17.40
CA ALA A 150 -1.22 -13.76 18.40
C ALA A 150 0.13 -14.20 17.81
N ASP A 151 0.12 -14.87 16.65
CA ASP A 151 1.36 -15.32 16.01
C ASP A 151 2.16 -14.14 15.44
N THR A 152 1.49 -13.10 14.94
CA THR A 152 2.14 -11.86 14.49
C THR A 152 2.92 -11.21 15.64
N MET A 153 2.30 -11.10 16.82
CA MET A 153 2.99 -10.57 18.01
C MET A 153 4.09 -11.51 18.52
N LYS A 154 3.88 -12.83 18.44
CA LYS A 154 4.92 -13.81 18.79
C LYS A 154 6.15 -13.66 17.90
N ALA A 155 5.98 -13.44 16.59
CA ALA A 155 7.08 -13.21 15.66
C ALA A 155 7.88 -11.94 16.01
N VAL A 156 7.20 -10.85 16.38
CA VAL A 156 7.87 -9.64 16.90
C VAL A 156 8.72 -9.98 18.12
N GLN A 157 8.15 -10.72 19.09
CA GLN A 157 8.84 -11.08 20.32
C GLN A 157 10.05 -11.98 20.08
N VAL A 158 9.98 -12.91 19.13
CA VAL A 158 11.13 -13.73 18.72
C VAL A 158 12.28 -12.84 18.23
N LEU A 159 11.99 -11.86 17.38
CA LEU A 159 13.01 -10.95 16.84
C LEU A 159 13.59 -10.02 17.91
N ARG A 160 12.76 -9.50 18.81
CA ARG A 160 13.24 -8.67 19.94
C ARG A 160 14.15 -9.46 20.87
N LYS A 161 13.75 -10.68 21.25
CA LYS A 161 14.58 -11.58 22.07
C LYS A 161 15.93 -11.86 21.40
N ARG A 162 15.91 -12.15 20.09
CA ARG A 162 17.14 -12.35 19.30
C ARG A 162 18.02 -11.09 19.32
N ALA A 163 17.45 -9.90 19.19
CA ALA A 163 18.19 -8.64 19.21
C ALA A 163 18.80 -8.33 20.59
N VAL A 164 18.09 -8.64 21.68
CA VAL A 164 18.64 -8.54 23.04
C VAL A 164 19.80 -9.51 23.24
N GLN A 165 19.63 -10.78 22.82
CA GLN A 165 20.68 -11.81 22.91
C GLN A 165 21.93 -11.45 22.09
N ALA A 166 21.75 -10.86 20.90
CA ALA A 166 22.83 -10.36 20.07
C ALA A 166 23.46 -9.06 20.60
N GLY A 167 22.87 -8.44 21.63
CA GLY A 167 23.33 -7.18 22.20
C GLY A 167 23.09 -5.96 21.33
N THR A 168 22.27 -6.07 20.28
CA THR A 168 21.93 -4.97 19.35
C THR A 168 20.71 -4.18 19.79
N LEU A 169 19.87 -4.74 20.67
CA LEU A 169 18.77 -4.03 21.33
C LEU A 169 19.09 -3.85 22.82
N LYS A 170 19.30 -2.60 23.26
CA LYS A 170 19.62 -2.21 24.64
C LYS A 170 18.99 -0.85 24.96
N SER A 171 18.67 -0.63 26.22
CA SER A 171 18.24 0.69 26.70
C SER A 171 19.33 1.74 26.48
N ASN A 172 18.91 2.94 26.11
CA ASN A 172 19.77 4.12 25.93
C ASN A 172 18.98 5.39 26.26
N GLN A 173 19.54 6.56 25.93
CA GLN A 173 18.92 7.88 26.19
C GLN A 173 17.66 8.18 25.35
N GLN A 174 17.22 7.30 24.47
CA GLN A 174 16.08 7.53 23.56
C GLN A 174 15.05 6.40 23.64
N MET A 175 15.39 5.30 24.33
CA MET A 175 14.62 4.07 24.32
C MET A 175 14.89 3.26 25.58
N THR A 176 13.82 2.79 26.20
CA THR A 176 13.87 1.83 27.30
C THR A 176 13.49 0.44 26.78
N VAL A 177 14.36 -0.54 27.04
CA VAL A 177 14.12 -1.96 26.80
C VAL A 177 13.90 -2.63 28.15
N SER A 178 12.72 -3.20 28.34
CA SER A 178 12.34 -3.91 29.56
C SER A 178 11.70 -5.25 29.25
N THR A 179 11.45 -6.04 30.31
CA THR A 179 10.81 -7.34 30.21
C THR A 179 9.54 -7.33 31.06
N ASP A 180 8.40 -7.72 30.47
CA ASP A 180 7.13 -7.84 31.19
C ASP A 180 7.08 -9.14 32.05
N PRO A 181 6.05 -9.31 32.91
CA PRO A 181 5.88 -10.54 33.71
C PRO A 181 5.78 -11.84 32.89
N ASN A 182 5.44 -11.75 31.60
CA ASN A 182 5.34 -12.88 30.68
C ASN A 182 6.64 -13.14 29.92
N SER A 183 7.75 -12.48 30.31
CA SER A 183 9.04 -12.54 29.62
C SER A 183 9.00 -12.05 28.17
N ASN A 184 8.12 -11.11 27.85
CA ASN A 184 8.13 -10.38 26.58
C ASN A 184 9.01 -9.14 26.70
N ILE A 185 9.73 -8.83 25.61
CA ILE A 185 10.52 -7.61 25.49
C ILE A 185 9.58 -6.46 25.13
N VAL A 186 9.56 -5.44 25.99
CA VAL A 186 8.79 -4.20 25.83
C VAL A 186 9.76 -3.08 25.48
N ILE A 187 9.44 -2.32 24.43
CA ILE A 187 10.23 -1.18 23.99
C ILE A 187 9.38 0.09 24.19
N GLY A 188 9.82 0.97 25.07
CA GLY A 188 9.16 2.26 25.34
C GLY A 188 10.06 3.44 25.01
N PRO A 189 9.50 4.66 24.87
CA PRO A 189 10.30 5.88 24.94
C PRO A 189 10.99 5.98 26.32
N ASP A 190 12.08 6.73 26.40
CA ASP A 190 12.64 7.13 27.69
C ASP A 190 11.63 8.02 28.45
N CYS A 191 11.60 7.88 29.77
CA CYS A 191 10.73 8.66 30.67
C CYS A 191 11.49 9.86 31.22
#